data_AF-F7K1B9-F1
#
_entry.id   AF-F7K1B9-F1
#
_cell.length_a   1.000
_cell.length_b   1.000
_cell.length_c   1.000
_cell.angle_alpha   90.00
_cell.angle_beta   90.00
_cell.angle_gamma   90.00
#
_symmetry.space_group_name_H-M   'P 1'
#
loop_
_entity.id
_entity.type
_entity.pdbx_description
1 polymer ?
#
loop_
_entity_poly.entity_id
_entity_poly.type
_entity_poly.pdbx_seq_one_letter_code
_entity_poly.pdbx_strand_id
1 'polypeptide(L)'
;MLLTDKYADKIHGIITCYDRMIIQGYIPNWSHAEAMTAYMKLNGIRIFDYPTSFSQPLTEQVRQNAEKIDHENGMEIEFIRKLHAFRKDDRIQNIIAETGKTEGLIHIFSAMECCNTYRPWHDKTTGKTFLKFDQSKCLHYYFYFIDRELGLCYLRVPTWPPFRLQFYMNGHNLLAYKLDKKQLSYRMQDN
;
A
#
# COMPACT_ATOMS: atom_id res chain seq x y z
N MET A 1 -29.37 -21.27 -10.78
CA MET A 1 -30.39 -20.30 -10.34
C MET A 1 -29.79 -19.46 -9.25
N LEU A 2 -29.73 -18.13 -9.40
CA LEU A 2 -29.15 -17.27 -8.37
C LEU A 2 -30.09 -17.23 -7.15
N LEU A 3 -29.54 -16.98 -5.96
CA LEU A 3 -30.36 -16.81 -4.75
C LEU A 3 -31.35 -15.64 -4.89
N THR A 4 -30.95 -14.61 -5.64
CA THR A 4 -31.80 -13.47 -5.99
C THR A 4 -33.04 -13.86 -6.79
N ASP A 5 -32.90 -14.84 -7.69
CA ASP A 5 -34.02 -15.33 -8.50
C ASP A 5 -34.93 -16.24 -7.66
N LYS A 6 -34.33 -17.09 -6.82
CA LYS A 6 -35.06 -18.05 -5.98
C LYS A 6 -35.96 -17.37 -4.95
N TYR A 7 -35.53 -16.23 -4.41
CA TYR A 7 -36.19 -15.52 -3.31
C TYR A 7 -36.64 -14.11 -3.71
N ALA A 8 -36.93 -13.89 -4.99
CA ALA A 8 -37.31 -12.57 -5.51
C ALA A 8 -38.53 -11.98 -4.78
N ASP A 9 -39.46 -12.81 -4.33
CA ASP A 9 -40.63 -12.45 -3.53
C ASP A 9 -40.28 -11.95 -2.11
N LYS A 10 -39.09 -12.28 -1.61
CA LYS A 10 -38.60 -11.89 -0.28
C LYS A 10 -37.59 -10.73 -0.31
N ILE A 11 -37.15 -10.31 -1.49
CA ILE A 11 -36.13 -9.27 -1.68
C ILE A 11 -36.81 -7.96 -2.06
N HIS A 12 -36.73 -6.98 -1.17
CA HIS A 12 -37.29 -5.64 -1.41
C HIS A 12 -36.37 -4.77 -2.29
N GLY A 13 -35.08 -5.08 -2.33
CA GLY A 13 -34.09 -4.34 -3.10
C GLY A 13 -32.69 -4.92 -2.96
N ILE A 14 -31.78 -4.44 -3.80
CA ILE A 14 -30.37 -4.85 -3.82
C ILE A 14 -29.52 -3.61 -3.59
N ILE A 15 -28.55 -3.73 -2.69
CA ILE A 15 -27.50 -2.72 -2.48
C ILE A 15 -26.18 -3.35 -2.89
N THR A 16 -25.40 -2.63 -3.71
CA THR A 16 -24.09 -3.08 -4.18
C THR A 16 -22.99 -2.17 -3.64
N CYS A 17 -21.84 -2.77 -3.30
CA CYS A 17 -20.61 -2.04 -2.98
C CYS A 17 -19.41 -2.75 -3.63
N TYR A 18 -18.26 -2.10 -3.61
CA TYR A 18 -17.00 -2.74 -3.98
C TYR A 18 -16.53 -3.65 -2.85
N ASP A 19 -16.06 -4.86 -3.16
CA ASP A 19 -15.41 -5.73 -2.18
C ASP A 19 -14.11 -5.08 -1.69
N ARG A 20 -13.15 -4.90 -2.60
CA ARG A 20 -11.84 -4.30 -2.32
C ARG A 20 -11.63 -3.07 -3.18
N MET A 21 -11.28 -1.95 -2.55
CA MET A 21 -10.86 -0.74 -3.27
C MET A 21 -9.36 -0.56 -3.06
N ILE A 22 -8.62 -0.55 -4.16
CA ILE A 22 -7.17 -0.33 -4.18
C ILE A 22 -6.88 0.93 -4.97
N ILE A 23 -6.21 1.89 -4.33
CA ILE A 23 -5.76 3.12 -4.97
C ILE A 23 -4.23 3.08 -5.05
N GLN A 24 -3.70 3.27 -6.25
CA GLN A 24 -2.25 3.28 -6.49
C GLN A 24 -1.74 4.72 -6.58
N GLY A 25 -0.76 5.07 -5.75
CA GLY A 25 -0.03 6.32 -5.83
C GLY A 25 1.28 6.11 -6.59
N TYR A 26 1.60 6.99 -7.52
CA TYR A 26 2.86 6.95 -8.26
C TYR A 26 3.35 8.37 -8.59
N ILE A 27 4.65 8.52 -8.76
CA ILE A 27 5.27 9.75 -9.24
C ILE A 27 5.35 9.66 -10.77
N PRO A 28 4.59 10.45 -11.55
CA PRO A 28 4.48 10.28 -13.00
C PRO A 28 5.83 10.28 -13.71
N ASN A 29 6.73 11.21 -13.35
CA ASN A 29 8.05 11.34 -13.93
C ASN A 29 9.01 10.20 -13.58
N TRP A 30 8.67 9.34 -12.62
CA TRP A 30 9.48 8.19 -12.22
C TRP A 30 8.79 6.87 -12.55
N SER A 31 7.60 6.91 -13.16
CA SER A 31 6.70 5.76 -13.28
C SER A 31 7.18 4.66 -14.24
N HIS A 32 8.07 5.02 -15.17
CA HIS A 32 8.67 4.14 -16.17
C HIS A 32 10.10 4.58 -16.50
N ALA A 33 10.87 3.68 -17.11
CA ALA A 33 12.32 3.82 -17.23
C ALA A 33 12.75 5.03 -18.07
N GLU A 34 11.98 5.38 -19.12
CA GLU A 34 12.25 6.53 -19.98
C GLU A 34 12.02 7.85 -19.25
N ALA A 35 10.87 8.03 -18.59
CA ALA A 35 10.62 9.21 -17.76
C ALA A 35 11.65 9.35 -16.64
N MET A 36 12.00 8.26 -15.96
CA MET A 36 13.01 8.29 -14.91
C MET A 36 14.41 8.66 -15.46
N THR A 37 14.75 8.16 -16.65
CA THR A 37 15.98 8.55 -17.37
C THR A 37 15.97 10.04 -17.70
N ALA A 38 14.85 10.56 -18.22
CA ALA A 38 14.69 11.96 -18.56
C ALA A 38 14.80 12.84 -17.31
N TYR A 39 14.12 12.46 -16.23
CA TYR A 39 14.20 13.14 -14.94
C TYR A 39 15.65 13.23 -14.43
N MET A 40 16.39 12.13 -14.41
CA MET A 40 17.79 12.14 -13.96
C MET A 40 18.65 13.07 -14.82
N LYS A 41 18.52 13.00 -16.14
CA LYS A 41 19.28 13.86 -17.08
C LYS A 41 18.96 15.34 -16.89
N LEU A 42 17.68 15.69 -16.77
CA LEU A 42 17.22 17.06 -16.55
C LEU A 42 17.73 17.65 -15.23
N ASN A 43 17.95 16.81 -14.22
CA ASN A 43 18.47 17.21 -12.92
C ASN A 43 19.99 17.03 -12.76
N GLY A 44 20.72 16.76 -13.85
CA GLY A 44 22.18 16.60 -13.83
C GLY A 44 22.68 15.35 -13.08
N ILE A 45 21.82 14.37 -12.83
CA ILE A 45 22.15 13.12 -12.15
C ILE A 45 22.64 12.10 -13.18
N ARG A 46 23.82 11.52 -12.96
CA ARG A 46 24.34 10.49 -13.86
C ARG A 46 23.51 9.22 -13.72
N ILE A 47 23.23 8.57 -14.85
CA ILE A 47 22.40 7.35 -14.89
C ILE A 47 22.95 6.24 -13.97
N PHE A 48 24.28 6.09 -13.89
CA PHE A 48 24.91 5.09 -13.03
C PHE A 48 24.87 5.43 -11.55
N ASP A 49 24.58 6.68 -11.18
CA ASP A 49 24.39 7.11 -9.79
C ASP A 49 22.95 6.84 -9.30
N TYR A 50 22.10 6.19 -10.13
CA TYR A 50 20.73 5.84 -9.77
C TYR A 50 20.64 5.04 -8.45
N PRO A 51 21.40 3.95 -8.23
CA PRO A 51 21.25 3.16 -7.00
C PRO A 51 21.76 3.88 -5.76
N THR A 52 22.94 4.51 -5.86
CA THR A 52 23.70 5.00 -4.70
C THR A 52 23.39 6.45 -4.36
N SER A 53 23.45 7.38 -5.32
CA SER A 53 23.28 8.81 -5.02
C SER A 53 21.83 9.27 -5.12
N PHE A 54 21.01 8.60 -5.95
CA PHE A 54 19.60 8.95 -6.09
C PHE A 54 18.68 8.10 -5.20
N SER A 55 18.73 6.77 -5.34
CA SER A 55 17.74 5.88 -4.71
C SER A 55 17.98 5.70 -3.21
N GLN A 56 19.23 5.49 -2.78
CA GLN A 56 19.56 5.18 -1.40
C GLN A 56 19.22 6.31 -0.41
N PRO A 57 19.51 7.61 -0.67
CA PRO A 57 19.13 8.68 0.26
C PRO A 57 17.62 8.82 0.41
N LEU A 58 16.86 8.67 -0.68
CA LEU A 58 15.39 8.70 -0.65
C LEU A 58 14.82 7.49 0.10
N THR A 59 15.43 6.31 -0.09
CA THR A 59 15.10 5.10 0.67
C THR A 59 15.25 5.32 2.17
N GLU A 60 16.37 5.93 2.55
CA GLU A 60 16.67 6.22 3.95
C GLU A 60 15.70 7.25 4.54
N GLN A 61 15.33 8.28 3.78
CA GLN A 61 14.30 9.24 4.20
C GLN A 61 12.94 8.56 4.48
N VAL A 62 12.53 7.60 3.64
CA VAL A 62 11.28 6.85 3.88
C VAL A 62 11.38 6.02 5.16
N ARG A 63 12.53 5.37 5.40
CA ARG A 63 12.76 4.58 6.62
C ARG A 63 12.73 5.45 7.87
N GLN A 64 13.48 6.55 7.88
CA GLN A 64 13.52 7.50 8.98
C GLN A 64 12.14 8.09 9.28
N ASN A 65 11.35 8.38 8.23
CA ASN A 65 9.98 8.86 8.43
C ASN A 65 9.06 7.79 9.04
N ALA A 66 9.20 6.51 8.62
CA ALA A 66 8.45 5.42 9.22
C ALA A 66 8.82 5.21 10.70
N GLU A 67 10.12 5.22 11.03
CA GLU A 67 10.64 5.12 12.40
C GLU A 67 10.20 6.31 13.27
N LYS A 68 10.15 7.51 12.69
CA LYS A 68 9.61 8.69 13.37
C LYS A 68 8.13 8.53 13.70
N ILE A 69 7.31 8.09 12.74
CA ILE A 69 5.87 7.86 12.97
C ILE A 69 5.67 6.79 14.06
N ASP A 70 6.46 5.73 14.04
CA ASP A 70 6.44 4.68 15.06
C ASP A 70 6.71 5.24 16.46
N HIS A 71 7.81 6.00 16.59
CA HIS A 71 8.21 6.63 17.85
C HIS A 71 7.16 7.63 18.37
N GLU A 72 6.61 8.48 17.50
CA GLU A 72 5.57 9.47 17.85
C GLU A 72 4.27 8.83 18.35
N ASN A 73 4.02 7.57 17.98
CA ASN A 73 2.82 6.83 18.39
C ASN A 73 3.08 5.80 19.50
N GLY A 74 4.32 5.70 20.01
CA GLY A 74 4.71 4.74 21.05
C GLY A 74 4.49 3.28 20.63
N MET A 75 4.68 2.98 19.35
CA MET A 75 4.55 1.63 18.79
C MET A 75 5.93 1.07 18.45
N GLU A 76 5.96 -0.20 18.04
CA GLU A 76 7.15 -0.83 17.46
C GLU A 76 6.80 -1.40 16.09
N ILE A 77 7.57 -1.04 15.07
CA ILE A 77 7.43 -1.62 13.72
C ILE A 77 7.71 -3.13 13.76
N GLU A 78 6.69 -3.94 13.45
CA GLU A 78 6.82 -5.40 13.43
C GLU A 78 7.38 -5.88 12.08
N PHE A 79 8.62 -6.41 12.07
CA PHE A 79 9.23 -6.99 10.86
C PHE A 79 8.75 -8.43 10.60
N ILE A 80 8.04 -8.62 9.48
CA ILE A 80 7.53 -9.91 9.02
C ILE A 80 8.64 -10.68 8.30
N ARG A 81 9.24 -11.64 9.02
CA ARG A 81 10.32 -12.50 8.51
C ARG A 81 9.85 -13.53 7.46
N LYS A 82 8.61 -14.02 7.59
CA LYS A 82 8.03 -15.05 6.72
C LYS A 82 6.69 -14.57 6.19
N LEU A 83 6.64 -14.23 4.90
CA LEU A 83 5.45 -13.64 4.25
C LEU A 83 4.17 -14.50 4.36
N HIS A 84 4.32 -15.81 4.60
CA HIS A 84 3.21 -16.78 4.69
C HIS A 84 3.03 -17.39 6.08
N ALA A 85 3.76 -16.91 7.10
CA ALA A 85 3.61 -17.48 8.45
C ALA A 85 2.26 -17.14 9.09
N PHE A 86 1.68 -15.98 8.74
CA PHE A 86 0.36 -15.55 9.18
C PHE A 86 -0.22 -14.53 8.20
N ARG A 87 -1.54 -14.37 8.19
CA ARG A 87 -2.19 -13.27 7.45
C ARG A 87 -2.07 -11.99 8.27
N LYS A 88 -1.58 -10.92 7.64
CA LYS A 88 -1.47 -9.59 8.26
C LYS A 88 -2.82 -9.13 8.81
N ASP A 89 -3.90 -9.45 8.10
CA ASP A 89 -5.29 -9.17 8.50
C ASP A 89 -5.67 -9.84 9.83
N ASP A 90 -5.32 -11.12 10.04
CA ASP A 90 -5.63 -11.82 11.29
C ASP A 90 -4.83 -11.22 12.46
N ARG A 91 -3.56 -10.88 12.21
CA ARG A 91 -2.70 -10.25 13.22
C ARG A 91 -3.19 -8.86 13.61
N ILE A 92 -3.64 -8.05 12.64
CA ILE A 92 -4.15 -6.71 12.96
C ILE A 92 -5.48 -6.78 13.72
N GLN A 93 -6.35 -7.75 13.44
CA GLN A 93 -7.58 -7.93 14.22
C GLN A 93 -7.28 -8.27 15.69
N ASN A 94 -6.27 -9.11 15.95
CA ASN A 94 -5.84 -9.40 17.32
C ASN A 94 -5.30 -8.14 18.02
N ILE A 95 -4.49 -7.34 17.33
CA ILE A 95 -3.97 -6.07 17.88
C ILE A 95 -5.10 -5.08 18.17
N ILE A 96 -6.12 -4.99 17.31
CA ILE A 96 -7.30 -4.16 17.54
C ILE A 96 -8.05 -4.63 18.79
N ALA A 97 -8.25 -5.94 18.93
CA ALA A 97 -8.93 -6.52 20.10
C ALA A 97 -8.16 -6.28 21.41
N GLU A 98 -6.83 -6.37 21.38
CA GLU A 98 -5.96 -6.14 22.55
C GLU A 98 -5.89 -4.65 22.94
N THR A 99 -5.79 -3.76 21.95
CA THR A 99 -5.60 -2.32 22.20
C THR A 99 -6.91 -1.55 22.39
N GLY A 100 -8.03 -2.08 21.88
CA GLY A 100 -9.33 -1.39 21.89
C GLY A 100 -9.37 -0.11 21.03
N LYS A 101 -8.35 0.14 20.20
CA LYS A 101 -8.30 1.33 19.33
C LYS A 101 -9.41 1.25 18.27
N THR A 102 -10.15 2.34 18.12
CA THR A 102 -11.29 2.44 17.19
C THR A 102 -11.07 3.42 16.04
N GLU A 103 -10.00 4.23 16.09
CA GLU A 103 -9.66 5.23 15.06
C GLU A 103 -8.15 5.51 15.08
N GLY A 104 -7.61 5.94 13.94
CA GLY A 104 -6.21 6.33 13.80
C GLY A 104 -5.27 5.15 13.54
N LEU A 105 -3.97 5.41 13.70
CA LEU A 105 -2.92 4.43 13.43
C LEU A 105 -2.95 3.30 14.46
N ILE A 106 -3.11 2.06 13.95
CA ILE A 106 -3.22 0.86 14.77
C ILE A 106 -1.86 0.19 14.91
N HIS A 107 -1.20 -0.10 13.79
CA HIS A 107 0.08 -0.81 13.77
C HIS A 107 0.84 -0.58 12.47
N ILE A 108 2.17 -0.79 12.52
CA ILE A 108 3.03 -0.75 11.34
C ILE A 108 3.73 -2.10 11.20
N PHE A 109 3.54 -2.75 10.05
CA PHE A 109 4.37 -3.90 9.67
C PHE A 109 5.45 -3.47 8.69
N SER A 110 6.58 -4.16 8.71
CA SER A 110 7.60 -4.07 7.66
C SER A 110 7.89 -5.45 7.06
N ALA A 111 8.08 -5.54 5.75
CA ALA A 111 8.34 -6.81 5.07
C ALA A 111 9.26 -6.61 3.85
N MET A 112 10.13 -7.58 3.58
CA MET A 112 10.90 -7.61 2.33
C MET A 112 10.04 -8.22 1.21
N GLU A 113 9.68 -7.41 0.22
CA GLU A 113 8.79 -7.81 -0.88
C GLU A 113 9.41 -7.43 -2.23
N CYS A 114 8.93 -8.07 -3.30
CA CYS A 114 9.34 -7.72 -4.65
C CYS A 114 8.80 -6.34 -5.04
N CYS A 115 9.64 -5.53 -5.64
CA CYS A 115 9.31 -4.21 -6.15
C CYS A 115 9.82 -4.04 -7.60
N ASN A 116 9.12 -3.21 -8.35
CA ASN A 116 9.62 -2.73 -9.63
C ASN A 116 10.70 -1.68 -9.36
N THR A 117 11.76 -1.70 -10.15
CA THR A 117 12.86 -0.74 -10.06
C THR A 117 13.49 -0.56 -11.44
N TYR A 118 14.67 0.05 -11.47
CA TYR A 118 15.45 0.26 -12.67
C TYR A 118 16.91 -0.11 -12.44
N ARG A 119 17.59 -0.50 -13.52
CA ARG A 119 19.04 -0.67 -13.54
C ARG A 119 19.68 0.29 -14.55
N PRO A 120 20.82 0.92 -14.21
CA PRO A 120 21.63 1.67 -15.16
C PRO A 120 22.05 0.81 -16.35
N TRP A 121 22.02 1.39 -17.54
CA TRP A 121 22.44 0.73 -18.77
C TRP A 121 23.24 1.68 -19.67
N HIS A 122 24.23 1.13 -20.36
CA HIS A 122 24.98 1.79 -21.42
C HIS A 122 24.85 0.97 -22.70
N ASP A 123 24.35 1.61 -23.76
CA ASP A 123 24.31 1.03 -25.09
C ASP A 123 25.61 1.35 -25.83
N LYS A 124 26.39 0.30 -26.12
CA LYS A 124 27.69 0.40 -26.79
C LYS A 124 27.57 0.88 -28.25
N THR A 125 26.45 0.61 -28.92
CA THR A 125 26.26 0.98 -30.32
C THR A 125 25.92 2.46 -30.45
N THR A 126 25.06 2.97 -29.59
CA THR A 126 24.63 4.38 -29.63
C THR A 126 25.42 5.31 -28.72
N GLY A 127 26.23 4.76 -27.81
CA GLY A 127 26.94 5.49 -26.76
C GLY A 127 26.03 6.07 -25.67
N LYS A 128 24.71 5.81 -25.72
CA LYS A 128 23.73 6.41 -24.82
C LYS A 128 23.65 5.65 -23.50
N THR A 129 23.47 6.40 -22.41
CA THR A 129 23.13 5.86 -21.09
C THR A 129 21.66 6.13 -20.75
N PHE A 130 21.02 5.15 -20.14
CA PHE A 130 19.61 5.20 -19.72
C PHE A 130 19.31 4.12 -18.69
N LEU A 131 18.16 4.24 -18.03
CA LEU A 131 17.65 3.22 -17.12
C LEU A 131 16.84 2.17 -17.90
N LYS A 132 16.98 0.90 -17.50
CA LYS A 132 16.11 -0.20 -17.94
C LYS A 132 15.23 -0.65 -16.79
N PHE A 133 13.98 -1.03 -17.09
CA PHE A 133 13.13 -1.71 -16.13
C PHE A 133 13.83 -2.94 -15.54
N ASP A 134 13.63 -3.14 -14.23
CA ASP A 134 14.12 -4.29 -13.50
C ASP A 134 13.18 -4.62 -12.32
N GLN A 135 13.38 -5.77 -11.69
CA GLN A 135 12.69 -6.16 -10.47
C GLN A 135 13.69 -6.58 -9.41
N SER A 136 13.47 -6.14 -8.18
CA SER A 136 14.31 -6.49 -7.03
C SER A 136 13.45 -6.64 -5.79
N LYS A 137 14.06 -6.74 -4.62
CA LYS A 137 13.38 -6.69 -3.33
C LYS A 137 13.72 -5.40 -2.60
N CYS A 138 12.72 -4.79 -1.99
CA CYS A 138 12.93 -3.69 -1.04
C CYS A 138 12.11 -3.92 0.21
N LEU A 139 12.35 -3.10 1.22
CA LEU A 139 11.47 -3.06 2.39
C LEU A 139 10.16 -2.39 1.97
N HIS A 140 9.05 -2.89 2.51
CA HIS A 140 7.73 -2.29 2.40
C HIS A 140 7.18 -2.08 3.80
N TYR A 141 6.71 -0.87 4.07
CA TYR A 141 5.94 -0.57 5.27
C TYR A 141 4.45 -0.70 4.99
N TYR A 142 3.71 -1.25 5.93
CA TYR A 142 2.25 -1.31 5.91
C TYR A 142 1.73 -0.58 7.14
N PHE A 143 1.23 0.62 6.93
CA PHE A 143 0.58 1.43 7.95
C PHE A 143 -0.88 1.01 8.01
N TYR A 144 -1.27 0.26 9.04
CA TYR A 144 -2.66 -0.11 9.29
C TYR A 144 -3.31 0.93 10.19
N PHE A 145 -4.45 1.46 9.75
CA PHE A 145 -5.19 2.48 10.50
C PHE A 145 -6.69 2.27 10.33
N ILE A 146 -7.45 2.74 11.30
CA ILE A 146 -8.91 2.79 11.20
C ILE A 146 -9.31 4.22 10.88
N ASP A 147 -9.95 4.39 9.73
CA ASP A 147 -10.63 5.63 9.38
C ASP A 147 -12.09 5.55 9.82
N ARG A 148 -12.63 6.67 10.27
CA ARG A 148 -14.01 6.75 10.79
C ARG A 148 -15.07 6.32 9.76
N GLU A 149 -14.86 6.60 8.48
CA GLU A 149 -15.82 6.30 7.41
C GLU A 149 -15.43 5.03 6.64
N LEU A 150 -14.14 4.82 6.41
CA LEU A 150 -13.65 3.71 5.58
C LEU A 150 -13.39 2.42 6.39
N GLY A 151 -13.38 2.51 7.72
CA GLY A 151 -13.03 1.41 8.62
C GLY A 151 -11.53 1.06 8.52
N LEU A 152 -11.21 -0.22 8.72
CA LEU A 152 -9.83 -0.69 8.67
C LEU A 152 -9.25 -0.56 7.25
N CYS A 153 -8.16 0.19 7.16
CA CYS A 153 -7.41 0.47 5.94
C CYS A 153 -5.93 0.13 6.12
N TYR A 154 -5.21 0.05 5.00
CA TYR A 154 -3.75 0.12 5.05
C TYR A 154 -3.17 0.97 3.93
N LEU A 155 -2.01 1.57 4.22
CA LEU A 155 -1.13 2.17 3.22
C LEU A 155 0.16 1.36 3.14
N ARG A 156 0.41 0.75 1.97
CA ARG A 156 1.65 0.05 1.65
C ARG A 156 2.62 1.01 0.96
N VAL A 157 3.77 1.21 1.59
CA VAL A 157 4.82 2.14 1.17
C VAL A 157 6.11 1.35 0.87
N PRO A 158 6.47 1.11 -0.40
CA PRO A 158 7.80 0.63 -0.76
C PRO A 158 8.87 1.65 -0.39
N THR A 159 10.04 1.19 0.02
CA THR A 159 11.18 2.07 0.32
C THR A 159 12.10 2.32 -0.87
N TRP A 160 11.86 1.74 -2.05
CA TRP A 160 12.73 1.92 -3.21
C TRP A 160 12.00 2.55 -4.41
N PRO A 161 12.65 3.42 -5.22
CA PRO A 161 12.03 4.00 -6.40
C PRO A 161 11.52 2.90 -7.37
N PRO A 162 10.34 3.08 -7.97
CA PRO A 162 9.61 4.34 -8.11
C PRO A 162 8.54 4.61 -7.03
N PHE A 163 8.68 4.02 -5.84
CA PHE A 163 7.84 4.30 -4.67
C PHE A 163 6.33 4.13 -4.91
N ARG A 164 5.93 3.06 -5.64
CA ARG A 164 4.51 2.82 -5.95
C ARG A 164 3.71 2.52 -4.67
N LEU A 165 3.00 3.52 -4.19
CA LEU A 165 2.13 3.43 -3.03
C LEU A 165 0.88 2.64 -3.37
N GLN A 166 0.38 1.90 -2.39
CA GLN A 166 -0.90 1.22 -2.50
C GLN A 166 -1.72 1.49 -1.24
N PHE A 167 -2.81 2.22 -1.40
CA PHE A 167 -3.84 2.34 -0.39
C PHE A 167 -4.90 1.26 -0.61
N TYR A 168 -5.40 0.71 0.48
CA TYR A 168 -6.46 -0.29 0.50
C TYR A 168 -7.52 0.07 1.54
N MET A 169 -8.78 -0.14 1.15
CA MET A 169 -9.92 -0.20 2.05
C MET A 169 -10.88 -1.31 1.61
N ASN A 170 -11.69 -1.81 2.56
CA ASN A 170 -12.80 -2.70 2.26
C ASN A 170 -14.08 -1.86 2.04
N GLY A 171 -14.72 -2.00 0.87
CA GLY A 171 -15.92 -1.22 0.56
C GLY A 171 -17.16 -1.65 1.36
N HIS A 172 -17.15 -2.84 1.96
CA HIS A 172 -18.18 -3.28 2.91
C HIS A 172 -18.17 -2.43 4.18
N ASN A 173 -16.98 -2.02 4.68
CA ASN A 173 -16.89 -1.14 5.84
C ASN A 173 -17.51 0.24 5.54
N LEU A 174 -17.25 0.78 4.36
CA LEU A 174 -17.86 2.04 3.92
C LEU A 174 -19.39 1.90 3.76
N LEU A 175 -19.87 0.76 3.26
CA LEU A 175 -21.30 0.49 3.19
C LEU A 175 -21.92 0.40 4.59
N ALA A 176 -21.30 -0.34 5.49
CA ALA A 176 -21.71 -0.46 6.89
C ALA A 176 -21.82 0.92 7.55
N TYR A 177 -20.79 1.76 7.42
CA TYR A 177 -20.80 3.14 7.92
C TYR A 177 -21.97 3.96 7.36
N LYS A 178 -22.26 3.84 6.06
CA LYS A 178 -23.40 4.53 5.42
C LYS A 178 -24.75 4.04 5.94
N LEU A 179 -24.90 2.74 6.20
CA LEU A 179 -26.11 2.15 6.77
C LEU A 179 -26.31 2.58 8.22
N ASP A 180 -25.24 2.61 9.03
CA ASP A 180 -25.26 3.09 10.41
C ASP A 180 -25.71 4.56 10.48
N LYS A 181 -25.18 5.41 9.61
CA LYS A 181 -25.59 6.83 9.52
C LYS A 181 -27.06 6.99 9.15
N LYS A 182 -27.66 5.99 8.48
CA LYS A 182 -29.08 5.93 8.13
C LYS A 182 -29.91 5.14 9.15
N GLN A 183 -29.29 4.64 10.23
CA GLN A 183 -29.93 3.84 11.27
C GLN A 183 -30.62 2.58 10.72
N LEU A 184 -30.02 1.99 9.67
CA LEU A 184 -30.52 0.75 9.07
C LEU A 184 -29.84 -0.44 9.72
N SER A 185 -30.61 -1.38 10.26
CA SER A 185 -30.07 -2.61 10.81
C SER A 185 -29.52 -3.51 9.70
N TYR A 186 -28.33 -4.08 9.93
CA TYR A 186 -27.70 -5.03 9.03
C TYR A 186 -26.93 -6.10 9.80
N ARG A 187 -26.53 -7.15 9.08
CA ARG A 187 -25.59 -8.15 9.57
C ARG A 187 -24.41 -8.22 8.63
N MET A 188 -23.22 -7.92 9.13
CA MET A 188 -21.97 -8.14 8.40
C MET A 188 -21.74 -9.64 8.23
N GLN A 189 -21.29 -10.02 7.04
CA GLN A 189 -20.70 -11.33 6.80
C GLN A 189 -19.25 -11.11 6.38
N ASP A 190 -18.37 -11.99 6.87
CA ASP A 190 -16.97 -11.97 6.48
C ASP A 190 -16.83 -12.36 5.01
N ASN A 191 -15.80 -11.80 4.35
CA ASN A 191 -15.45 -12.10 2.96
C ASN A 191 -14.65 -13.40 2.83
#